data_AF-A0A7W3XUG7-F1
#
_entry.id   AF-A0A7W3XUG7-F1
#
_cell.length_a   1.000
_cell.length_b   1.000
_cell.length_c   1.000
_cell.angle_alpha   90.00
_cell.angle_beta   90.00
_cell.angle_gamma   90.00
#
_symmetry.space_group_name_H-M   'P 1'
#
loop_
_entity.id
_entity.type
_entity.pdbx_description
1 polymer ?
#
loop_
_entity_poly.entity_id
_entity_poly.type
_entity_poly.pdbx_seq_one_letter_code
_entity_poly.pdbx_strand_id
1 'polypeptide(L)'
;MKKTKKTLFELVNEVSDEMSFINFLNELRNDKLKSRDWGNTTIEAFLEASHEWGKVSVNGLQFYEKPENPWLRCAQIIYMGTIYE
;
A
#
# COMPACT_ATOMS: atom_id res chain seq x y z
N MET A 1 -24.56 -2.97 15.25
CA MET A 1 -23.56 -3.79 14.52
C MET A 1 -22.19 -3.17 14.72
N LYS A 2 -21.20 -3.90 15.28
CA LYS A 2 -19.81 -3.44 15.27
C LYS A 2 -19.31 -3.55 13.83
N LYS A 3 -18.92 -2.45 13.18
CA LYS A 3 -18.20 -2.53 11.91
C LYS A 3 -16.87 -3.25 12.18
N THR A 4 -16.65 -4.37 11.50
CA THR A 4 -15.34 -5.03 11.49
C THR A 4 -14.32 -4.04 10.94
N LYS A 5 -13.16 -3.91 11.59
CA LYS A 5 -12.09 -3.03 11.11
C LYS A 5 -11.54 -3.60 9.81
N LYS A 6 -11.46 -2.78 8.76
CA LYS A 6 -10.85 -3.15 7.47
C LYS A 6 -9.35 -3.40 7.64
N THR A 7 -8.83 -4.33 6.86
CA THR A 7 -7.40 -4.60 6.69
C THR A 7 -6.73 -3.50 5.86
N LEU A 8 -5.39 -3.37 5.93
CA LEU A 8 -4.67 -2.47 5.03
C LEU A 8 -4.89 -2.81 3.55
N PHE A 9 -5.01 -4.09 3.22
CA PHE A 9 -5.27 -4.55 1.86
C PHE A 9 -6.65 -4.08 1.35
N GLU A 10 -7.67 -4.09 2.20
CA GLU A 10 -8.98 -3.54 1.81
C GLU A 10 -8.90 -2.01 1.67
N LEU A 11 -8.21 -1.33 2.59
CA LEU A 11 -8.10 0.14 2.59
C LEU A 11 -7.32 0.67 1.38
N VAL A 12 -6.23 0.02 0.95
CA VAL A 12 -5.47 0.45 -0.23
C VAL A 12 -6.32 0.40 -1.50
N ASN A 13 -7.20 -0.61 -1.62
CA ASN A 13 -8.07 -0.80 -2.78
C ASN A 13 -9.30 0.14 -2.78
N GLU A 14 -9.51 0.91 -1.71
CA GLU A 14 -10.58 1.91 -1.62
C GLU A 14 -10.10 3.34 -1.91
N VAL A 15 -8.82 3.54 -2.23
CA VAL A 15 -8.29 4.86 -2.60
C VAL A 15 -8.86 5.29 -3.95
N SER A 16 -9.70 6.34 -3.94
CA SER A 16 -10.37 6.91 -5.12
C SER A 16 -9.88 8.31 -5.47
N ASP A 17 -9.32 9.04 -4.51
CA ASP A 17 -8.97 10.45 -4.62
C ASP A 17 -7.87 10.82 -3.60
N GLU A 18 -7.43 12.07 -3.64
CA GLU A 18 -6.38 12.59 -2.76
C GLU A 18 -6.73 12.43 -1.26
N MET A 19 -7.99 12.67 -0.88
CA MET A 19 -8.41 12.59 0.53
C MET A 19 -8.37 11.15 1.04
N SER A 20 -8.88 10.21 0.25
CA SER A 20 -8.80 8.78 0.56
C SER A 20 -7.34 8.28 0.59
N PHE A 21 -6.45 8.82 -0.26
CA PHE A 21 -5.03 8.52 -0.22
C PHE A 21 -4.36 9.01 1.07
N ILE A 22 -4.62 10.26 1.48
CA ILE A 22 -4.10 10.82 2.75
C ILE A 22 -4.61 9.98 3.94
N ASN A 23 -5.87 9.56 3.91
CA ASN A 23 -6.42 8.67 4.93
C ASN A 23 -5.72 7.31 4.93
N PHE A 24 -5.41 6.74 3.77
CA PHE A 24 -4.64 5.51 3.65
C PHE A 24 -3.25 5.64 4.26
N LEU A 25 -2.52 6.75 4.02
CA LEU A 25 -1.21 6.99 4.65
C LEU A 25 -1.30 7.01 6.18
N ASN A 26 -2.36 7.58 6.73
CA ASN A 26 -2.61 7.58 8.17
C ASN A 26 -2.87 6.17 8.71
N GLU A 27 -3.67 5.36 8.01
CA GLU A 27 -3.92 3.96 8.40
C GLU A 27 -2.66 3.10 8.27
N LEU A 28 -1.86 3.29 7.22
CA LEU A 28 -0.56 2.63 7.04
C LEU A 28 0.40 2.92 8.19
N ARG A 29 0.53 4.20 8.58
CA ARG A 29 1.33 4.59 9.77
C ARG A 29 0.80 3.91 11.03
N ASN A 30 -0.52 3.92 11.24
CA ASN A 30 -1.14 3.35 12.42
C ASN A 30 -0.97 1.83 12.48
N ASP A 31 -0.94 1.15 11.34
CA ASP A 31 -0.66 -0.27 11.23
C ASP A 31 0.78 -0.58 11.64
N LYS A 32 1.77 0.15 11.11
CA LYS A 32 3.19 0.01 11.48
C LYS A 32 3.45 0.21 12.98
N LEU A 33 2.70 1.11 13.62
CA LEU A 33 2.82 1.36 15.06
C LEU A 33 2.23 0.23 15.92
N LYS A 34 1.29 -0.55 15.37
CA LYS A 34 0.56 -1.60 16.10
C LYS A 34 1.10 -3.00 15.84
N SER A 35 1.63 -3.23 14.65
CA SER A 35 2.09 -4.55 14.19
C SER A 35 3.60 -4.56 13.91
N ARG A 36 4.22 -5.71 14.13
CA ARG A 36 5.61 -6.01 13.71
C ARG A 36 5.66 -6.90 12.46
N ASP A 37 4.54 -7.12 11.80
CA ASP A 37 4.37 -8.16 10.78
C ASP A 37 4.76 -7.70 9.36
N TRP A 38 5.27 -6.47 9.22
CA TRP A 38 5.81 -6.01 7.94
C TRP A 38 7.10 -6.78 7.64
N GLY A 39 7.21 -7.32 6.43
CA GLY A 39 8.44 -7.99 5.98
C GLY A 39 9.62 -7.01 5.95
N ASN A 40 9.34 -5.76 5.54
CA ASN A 40 10.32 -4.68 5.49
C ASN A 40 10.22 -3.78 6.72
N THR A 41 11.14 -3.99 7.67
CA THR A 41 11.04 -3.37 9.01
C THR A 41 11.76 -2.04 9.15
N THR A 42 12.71 -1.73 8.26
CA THR A 42 13.42 -0.44 8.18
C THR A 42 12.83 0.46 7.10
N ILE A 43 13.09 1.76 7.17
CA ILE A 43 12.61 2.71 6.16
C ILE A 43 13.30 2.47 4.81
N GLU A 44 14.58 2.08 4.84
CA GLU A 44 15.36 1.76 3.64
C GLU A 44 14.76 0.56 2.90
N ALA A 45 14.52 -0.56 3.61
CA ALA A 45 13.92 -1.76 3.01
C ALA A 45 12.51 -1.49 2.48
N PHE A 46 11.72 -0.71 3.22
CA PHE A 46 10.36 -0.34 2.81
C PHE A 46 10.36 0.48 1.51
N LEU A 47 11.25 1.46 1.40
CA LEU A 47 11.37 2.30 0.20
C LEU A 47 11.95 1.52 -0.99
N GLU A 48 12.93 0.65 -0.75
CA GLU A 48 13.50 -0.23 -1.77
C GLU A 48 12.43 -1.17 -2.35
N ALA A 49 11.69 -1.87 -1.49
CA ALA A 49 10.59 -2.74 -1.90
C ALA A 49 9.48 -1.99 -2.65
N SER A 50 9.09 -0.81 -2.17
CA SER A 50 8.11 0.06 -2.87
C SER A 50 8.60 0.41 -4.27
N HIS A 51 9.88 0.81 -4.39
CA HIS A 51 10.50 1.22 -5.64
C HIS A 51 10.60 0.06 -6.64
N GLU A 52 11.14 -1.09 -6.21
CA GLU A 52 11.31 -2.26 -7.06
C GLU A 52 9.97 -2.80 -7.53
N TRP A 53 8.97 -2.90 -6.64
CA TRP A 53 7.63 -3.30 -7.06
C TRP A 53 7.01 -2.30 -8.05
N GLY A 54 7.16 -0.99 -7.77
CA GLY A 54 6.70 0.07 -8.66
C GLY A 54 7.29 -0.03 -10.07
N LYS A 55 8.58 -0.37 -10.19
CA LYS A 55 9.27 -0.60 -11.46
C LYS A 55 8.76 -1.83 -12.20
N VAL A 56 8.71 -2.99 -11.54
CA VAL A 56 8.31 -4.23 -12.23
C VAL A 56 6.83 -4.24 -12.63
N SER A 57 5.99 -3.50 -11.91
CA SER A 57 4.55 -3.40 -12.17
C SER A 57 4.14 -2.20 -13.02
N VAL A 58 5.10 -1.48 -13.64
CA VAL A 58 4.81 -0.25 -14.42
C VAL A 58 3.85 -0.48 -15.58
N ASN A 59 3.79 -1.69 -16.12
CA ASN A 59 2.87 -2.11 -17.18
C ASN A 59 1.82 -3.12 -16.69
N GLY A 60 1.60 -3.22 -15.37
CA GLY A 60 0.86 -4.32 -14.76
C GLY A 60 1.70 -5.58 -14.58
N LEU A 61 1.11 -6.62 -13.98
CA LEU A 61 1.67 -7.97 -13.82
C LEU A 61 0.56 -9.00 -14.12
N GLN A 62 0.91 -10.29 -14.18
CA GLN A 62 -0.05 -11.37 -14.43
C GLN A 62 -1.31 -11.33 -13.54
N PHE A 63 -1.15 -10.93 -12.28
CA PHE A 63 -2.24 -10.85 -11.29
C PHE A 63 -2.47 -9.43 -10.77
N TYR A 64 -1.97 -8.42 -11.49
CA TYR A 64 -2.10 -7.03 -11.09
C TYR A 64 -2.36 -6.14 -12.32
N GLU A 65 -3.54 -5.54 -12.37
CA GLU A 65 -3.87 -4.53 -13.35
C GLU A 65 -3.47 -3.15 -12.80
N LYS A 66 -2.63 -2.42 -13.54
CA LYS A 66 -2.25 -1.06 -13.16
C LYS A 66 -3.49 -0.15 -13.24
N PRO A 67 -3.88 0.52 -12.15
CA PRO A 67 -4.98 1.47 -12.20
C PRO A 67 -4.60 2.72 -13.01
N GLU A 68 -5.59 3.35 -13.63
CA GLU A 68 -5.44 4.68 -14.24
C GLU A 68 -5.49 5.80 -13.20
N ASN A 69 -6.09 5.54 -12.03
CA ASN A 69 -6.11 6.49 -10.92
C ASN A 69 -4.72 6.62 -10.29
N PRO A 70 -4.06 7.80 -10.37
CA PRO A 70 -2.72 7.99 -9.84
C PRO A 70 -2.68 7.86 -8.31
N TRP A 71 -3.75 8.20 -7.60
CA TRP A 71 -3.82 8.09 -6.14
C TRP A 71 -3.85 6.62 -5.71
N LEU A 72 -4.67 5.81 -6.38
CA LEU A 72 -4.70 4.36 -6.15
C LEU A 72 -3.35 3.72 -6.50
N ARG A 73 -2.74 4.14 -7.61
CA ARG A 73 -1.41 3.66 -8.01
C ARG A 73 -0.35 3.97 -6.95
N CYS A 74 -0.29 5.21 -6.45
CA CYS A 74 0.62 5.61 -5.39
C CYS A 74 0.37 4.81 -4.10
N ALA A 75 -0.89 4.61 -3.71
CA ALA A 75 -1.25 3.83 -2.54
C ALA A 75 -0.76 2.38 -2.65
N GLN A 76 -0.98 1.74 -3.80
CA GLN A 76 -0.55 0.36 -4.06
C GLN A 76 0.98 0.23 -4.06
N ILE A 77 1.72 1.17 -4.66
CA ILE A 77 3.20 1.17 -4.63
C ILE A 77 3.71 1.21 -3.18
N ILE A 78 3.17 2.14 -2.38
CA ILE A 78 3.57 2.31 -0.97
C ILE A 78 3.16 1.08 -0.14
N TYR A 79 1.98 0.51 -0.39
CA TYR A 79 1.52 -0.71 0.28
C TYR A 79 2.46 -1.89 0.02
N MET A 80 2.94 -2.05 -1.21
CA MET A 80 3.85 -3.14 -1.56
C MET A 80 5.20 -3.03 -0.86
N GLY A 81 5.62 -1.83 -0.45
CA GLY A 81 6.75 -1.64 0.47
C GLY A 81 6.64 -2.45 1.76
N THR A 82 5.44 -2.82 2.20
CA THR A 82 5.23 -3.60 3.43
C THR A 82 5.48 -5.11 3.27
N ILE A 83 5.35 -5.65 2.05
CA ILE A 83 5.27 -7.10 1.79
C ILE A 83 6.10 -7.61 0.60
N TYR A 84 6.58 -6.74 -0.29
CA TYR A 84 7.38 -7.15 -1.45
C TYR A 84 8.82 -7.46 -1.01
N GLU A 85 9.32 -8.62 -1.45
CA GLU A 85 10.69 -9.12 -1.19
C GLU A 85 11.61 -8.86 -2.38
#